data_AF-A0A8X7BV90-F1
#
_entry.id   AF-A0A8X7BV90-F1
#
_cell.length_a   1.000
_cell.length_b   1.000
_cell.length_c   1.000
_cell.angle_alpha   90.00
_cell.angle_beta   90.00
_cell.angle_gamma   90.00
#
_symmetry.space_group_name_H-M   'P 1'
#
loop_
_entity.id
_entity.type
_entity.pdbx_description
1 polymer ?
#
loop_
_entity_poly.entity_id
_entity_poly.type
_entity_poly.pdbx_seq_one_letter_code
_entity_poly.pdbx_strand_id
1 'polypeptide(L)'
;MSRRGESKRFILSVVGRIFDPIGILGPFAIKLKCLLQELWTLGVEWDSELPPKLRHKWQQWSSETEGLTEIKIPLFYLGDIDQEISKFEIHCFSDASKSAYGTILYLQFVTCNNEIETSFICSKGRVAPLKSLTLPRLELTAALLSARLAKQVSSCLKFDANMYYWTDSLISYYWIRGDSSAFKPYVKNRVQEIQSLSDPIQWGYCRATLLISFPEILAFKQNERLRSSSEIKSLVPYLDENSLLRLTGWLLEQDLCFGEKHPVILPRRCKFTELLVIRERDRIGHCGNFDPTSEKILDT
;
A
#
# COMPACT_ATOMS: atom_id res chain seq x y z
N MET A 1 -23.97 -16.23 -18.37
CA MET A 1 -24.14 -17.36 -17.43
C MET A 1 -25.61 -17.44 -17.03
N SER A 2 -26.26 -18.60 -17.16
CA SER A 2 -27.70 -18.81 -16.89
C SER A 2 -28.05 -18.64 -15.41
N ARG A 3 -29.23 -18.02 -15.12
CA ARG A 3 -29.79 -17.69 -13.78
C ARG A 3 -30.14 -18.93 -12.94
N ARG A 4 -29.18 -19.82 -12.66
CA ARG A 4 -29.26 -20.67 -11.46
C ARG A 4 -29.04 -19.75 -10.27
N GLY A 5 -29.99 -19.73 -9.33
CA GLY A 5 -30.11 -18.75 -8.26
C GLY A 5 -28.76 -18.36 -7.65
N GLU A 6 -28.46 -17.06 -7.68
CA GLU A 6 -27.29 -16.49 -7.02
C GLU A 6 -27.36 -16.85 -5.54
N SER A 7 -26.58 -17.84 -5.12
CA SER A 7 -26.58 -18.39 -3.77
C SER A 7 -25.16 -18.44 -3.20
N LYS A 8 -25.04 -18.68 -1.90
CA LYS A 8 -23.74 -18.86 -1.24
C LYS A 8 -22.95 -20.02 -1.88
N ARG A 9 -23.63 -21.14 -2.19
CA ARG A 9 -23.02 -22.29 -2.88
C ARG A 9 -22.50 -21.91 -4.26
N PHE A 10 -23.28 -21.15 -5.02
CA PHE A 10 -22.88 -20.70 -6.33
C PHE A 10 -21.63 -19.80 -6.26
N ILE A 11 -21.63 -18.80 -5.38
CA ILE A 11 -20.46 -17.92 -5.17
C ILE A 11 -19.21 -18.71 -4.79
N LEU A 12 -19.33 -19.66 -3.86
CA LEU A 12 -18.21 -20.54 -3.48
C LEU A 12 -17.66 -21.30 -4.68
N SER A 13 -18.54 -21.83 -5.54
CA SER A 13 -18.12 -22.51 -6.77
C SER A 13 -17.39 -21.59 -7.74
N VAL A 14 -17.74 -20.29 -7.78
CA VAL A 14 -17.05 -19.29 -8.60
C VAL A 14 -15.67 -18.99 -8.02
N VAL A 15 -15.54 -18.81 -6.70
CA VAL A 15 -14.23 -18.65 -6.04
C VAL A 15 -13.29 -19.80 -6.40
N GLY A 16 -13.78 -21.04 -6.38
CA GLY A 16 -13.00 -22.23 -6.72
C GLY A 16 -12.60 -22.35 -8.20
N ARG A 17 -13.26 -21.62 -9.10
CA ARG A 17 -12.91 -21.60 -10.54
C ARG A 17 -11.80 -20.63 -10.88
N ILE A 18 -11.49 -19.67 -10.01
CA ILE A 18 -10.44 -18.69 -10.25
C ILE A 18 -9.08 -19.36 -10.06
N PHE A 19 -8.43 -19.69 -11.17
CA PHE A 19 -7.06 -20.20 -11.20
C PHE A 19 -6.08 -19.04 -11.43
N ASP A 20 -5.46 -18.57 -10.35
CA ASP A 20 -4.50 -17.45 -10.37
C ASP A 20 -3.24 -17.82 -9.56
N PRO A 21 -2.34 -18.64 -10.13
CA PRO A 21 -1.19 -19.19 -9.40
C PRO A 21 -0.18 -18.12 -8.98
N ILE A 22 -0.07 -17.04 -9.75
CA ILE A 22 0.87 -15.94 -9.50
C ILE A 22 0.22 -14.70 -8.88
N GLY A 23 -1.10 -14.69 -8.69
CA GLY A 23 -1.78 -13.62 -7.96
C GLY A 23 -2.02 -12.34 -8.77
N ILE A 24 -2.04 -12.39 -10.10
CA ILE A 24 -2.29 -11.18 -10.91
C ILE A 24 -3.71 -10.67 -10.71
N LEU A 25 -4.67 -11.59 -10.62
CA LEU A 25 -6.07 -11.30 -10.35
C LEU A 25 -6.31 -11.13 -8.85
N GLY A 26 -5.26 -11.03 -8.01
CA GLY A 26 -5.35 -10.87 -6.57
C GLY A 26 -6.35 -9.80 -6.10
N PRO A 27 -6.28 -8.55 -6.62
CA PRO A 27 -7.23 -7.48 -6.27
C PRO A 27 -8.69 -7.79 -6.64
N PHE A 28 -8.89 -8.57 -7.70
CA PHE A 28 -10.21 -8.98 -8.16
C PHE A 28 -10.74 -10.16 -7.32
N ALA A 29 -9.92 -11.19 -7.11
CA ALA A 29 -10.27 -12.39 -6.38
C ALA A 29 -10.50 -12.11 -4.88
N ILE A 30 -9.77 -11.17 -4.28
CA ILE A 30 -9.90 -10.87 -2.84
C ILE A 30 -11.27 -10.27 -2.51
N LYS A 31 -11.85 -9.43 -3.39
CA LYS A 31 -13.21 -8.89 -3.22
C LYS A 31 -14.24 -10.02 -3.06
N LEU A 32 -14.14 -11.05 -3.90
CA LEU A 32 -15.05 -12.20 -3.86
C LEU A 32 -14.83 -13.04 -2.60
N LYS A 33 -13.57 -13.23 -2.17
CA LYS A 33 -13.26 -13.94 -0.91
C LYS A 33 -13.80 -13.19 0.31
N CYS A 34 -13.73 -11.85 0.33
CA CYS A 34 -14.34 -11.02 1.36
C CYS A 34 -15.87 -11.15 1.36
N LEU A 35 -16.51 -11.08 0.18
CA LEU A 35 -17.95 -11.29 0.03
C LEU A 35 -18.39 -12.65 0.61
N LEU A 36 -17.62 -13.70 0.30
CA LEU A 36 -17.87 -15.03 0.83
C LEU A 36 -17.77 -15.04 2.37
N GLN A 37 -16.75 -14.43 2.95
CA GLN A 37 -16.61 -14.30 4.42
C GLN A 37 -17.81 -13.56 5.05
N GLU A 38 -18.32 -12.50 4.40
CA GLU A 38 -19.51 -11.78 4.87
C GLU A 38 -20.77 -12.69 4.86
N LEU A 39 -20.98 -13.49 3.81
CA LEU A 39 -22.09 -14.45 3.73
C LEU A 39 -22.05 -15.48 4.86
N TRP A 40 -20.86 -16.00 5.17
CA TRP A 40 -20.67 -16.93 6.29
C TRP A 40 -20.96 -16.29 7.64
N THR A 41 -20.51 -15.05 7.82
CA THR A 41 -20.71 -14.30 9.08
C THR A 41 -22.18 -14.00 9.32
N LEU A 42 -22.96 -13.77 8.27
CA LEU A 42 -24.41 -13.56 8.36
C LEU A 42 -25.23 -14.85 8.52
N GLY A 43 -24.60 -16.03 8.44
CA GLY A 43 -25.31 -17.30 8.55
C GLY A 43 -26.28 -17.57 7.39
N VAL A 44 -26.03 -17.02 6.20
CA VAL A 44 -26.88 -17.27 5.02
C VAL A 44 -26.83 -18.74 4.64
N GLU A 45 -27.98 -19.36 4.37
CA GLU A 45 -28.08 -20.76 3.96
C GLU A 45 -27.41 -21.03 2.60
N TRP A 46 -27.12 -22.30 2.30
CA TRP A 46 -26.35 -22.67 1.11
C TRP A 46 -27.00 -22.28 -0.22
N ASP A 47 -28.30 -22.53 -0.33
CA ASP A 47 -29.07 -22.43 -1.56
C ASP A 47 -30.15 -21.33 -1.47
N SER A 48 -30.11 -20.50 -0.42
CA SER A 48 -30.98 -19.33 -0.28
C SER A 48 -30.51 -18.16 -1.14
N GLU A 49 -31.44 -17.26 -1.43
CA GLU A 49 -31.13 -15.99 -2.09
C GLU A 49 -30.17 -15.12 -1.29
N LEU A 50 -29.32 -14.37 -2.00
CA LEU A 50 -28.42 -13.40 -1.37
C LEU A 50 -29.20 -12.21 -0.81
N PRO A 51 -28.83 -11.74 0.41
CA PRO A 51 -29.34 -10.47 0.94
C PRO A 51 -29.09 -9.30 -0.03
N PRO A 52 -29.98 -8.29 -0.12
CA PRO A 52 -29.91 -7.24 -1.13
C PRO A 52 -28.53 -6.55 -1.20
N LYS A 53 -27.94 -6.24 -0.04
CA LYS A 53 -26.61 -5.61 0.05
C LYS A 53 -25.50 -6.47 -0.54
N LEU A 54 -25.53 -7.78 -0.31
CA LEU A 54 -24.50 -8.71 -0.80
C LEU A 54 -24.74 -9.08 -2.26
N ARG A 55 -26.00 -9.12 -2.70
CA ARG A 55 -26.36 -9.24 -4.11
C ARG A 55 -25.80 -8.09 -4.93
N HIS A 56 -25.91 -6.85 -4.44
CA HIS A 56 -25.31 -5.69 -5.14
C HIS A 56 -23.78 -5.83 -5.26
N LYS A 57 -23.09 -6.22 -4.17
CA LYS A 57 -21.63 -6.48 -4.22
C LYS A 57 -21.26 -7.57 -5.23
N TRP A 58 -22.04 -8.65 -5.28
CA TRP A 58 -21.88 -9.74 -6.24
C TRP A 58 -22.06 -9.27 -7.69
N GLN A 59 -23.11 -8.49 -7.95
CA GLN A 59 -23.42 -7.95 -9.28
C GLN A 59 -22.32 -7.00 -9.76
N GLN A 60 -21.86 -6.10 -8.88
CA GLN A 60 -20.75 -5.20 -9.19
C GLN A 60 -19.47 -5.97 -9.51
N TRP A 61 -19.12 -6.97 -8.70
CA TRP A 61 -17.96 -7.82 -8.96
C TRP A 61 -18.11 -8.60 -10.28
N SER A 62 -19.32 -9.05 -10.58
CA SER A 62 -19.62 -9.79 -11.81
C SER A 62 -19.49 -8.90 -13.05
N SER A 63 -19.93 -7.62 -13.01
CA SER A 63 -19.73 -6.69 -14.12
C SER A 63 -18.26 -6.34 -14.36
N GLU A 64 -17.44 -6.33 -13.31
CA GLU A 64 -15.99 -6.12 -13.44
C GLU A 64 -15.28 -7.26 -14.21
N THR A 65 -15.91 -8.44 -14.36
CA THR A 65 -15.29 -9.59 -15.07
C THR A 65 -15.07 -9.32 -16.57
N GLU A 66 -15.88 -8.48 -17.19
CA GLU A 66 -15.80 -8.19 -18.62
C GLU A 66 -14.46 -7.52 -18.97
N GLY A 67 -14.04 -6.56 -18.13
CA GLY A 67 -12.76 -5.87 -18.27
C GLY A 67 -11.52 -6.74 -18.06
N LEU A 68 -11.65 -7.94 -17.48
CA LEU A 68 -10.51 -8.85 -17.29
C LEU A 68 -9.97 -9.39 -18.62
N THR A 69 -10.80 -9.43 -19.66
CA THR A 69 -10.38 -9.88 -21.00
C THR A 69 -9.39 -8.93 -21.66
N GLU A 70 -9.30 -7.69 -21.19
CA GLU A 70 -8.40 -6.67 -21.72
C GLU A 70 -7.01 -6.70 -21.06
N ILE A 71 -6.86 -7.40 -19.93
CA ILE A 71 -5.61 -7.48 -19.19
C ILE A 71 -4.61 -8.33 -19.98
N LYS A 72 -3.59 -7.68 -20.53
CA LYS A 72 -2.43 -8.33 -21.15
C LYS A 72 -1.27 -8.36 -20.17
N ILE A 73 -0.67 -9.53 -20.00
CA ILE A 73 0.46 -9.74 -19.10
C ILE A 73 1.65 -10.18 -19.94
N PRO A 74 2.79 -9.46 -19.88
CA PRO A 74 4.01 -9.91 -20.54
C PRO A 74 4.47 -11.23 -19.91
N LEU A 75 4.71 -12.24 -20.74
CA LEU A 75 5.14 -13.57 -20.28
C LEU A 75 6.59 -13.57 -19.81
N PHE A 76 7.42 -12.71 -20.42
CA PHE A 76 8.84 -12.61 -20.12
C PHE A 76 9.13 -11.35 -19.29
N TYR A 77 9.89 -11.51 -18.20
CA TYR A 77 10.17 -10.41 -17.29
C TYR A 77 11.04 -9.31 -17.89
N LEU A 78 11.88 -9.63 -18.87
CA LEU A 78 12.85 -8.68 -19.45
C LEU A 78 12.40 -8.12 -20.80
N GLY A 79 11.17 -8.39 -21.23
CA GLY A 79 10.66 -7.91 -22.53
C GLY A 79 11.58 -8.22 -23.71
N ASP A 80 11.68 -7.28 -24.65
CA ASP A 80 12.53 -7.38 -25.85
C ASP A 80 13.90 -6.71 -25.64
N ILE A 81 14.46 -6.79 -24.43
CA ILE A 81 15.70 -6.11 -24.09
C ILE A 81 16.91 -6.90 -24.59
N ASP A 82 17.57 -6.35 -25.60
CA ASP A 82 18.83 -6.85 -26.16
C ASP A 82 20.09 -6.30 -25.43
N GLN A 83 19.90 -5.63 -24.30
CA GLN A 83 20.99 -5.00 -23.53
C GLN A 83 21.43 -5.85 -22.35
N GLU A 84 22.71 -5.74 -21.99
CA GLU A 84 23.24 -6.38 -20.79
C GLU A 84 22.66 -5.71 -19.53
N ILE A 85 22.28 -6.54 -18.56
CA ILE A 85 21.66 -6.10 -17.32
C ILE A 85 22.72 -6.02 -16.24
N SER A 86 22.89 -4.83 -15.68
CA SER A 86 23.91 -4.56 -14.65
C SER A 86 23.50 -5.08 -13.27
N LYS A 87 22.19 -5.09 -12.97
CA LYS A 87 21.67 -5.41 -11.64
C LYS A 87 20.24 -5.88 -11.68
N PHE A 88 19.92 -6.86 -10.85
CA PHE A 88 18.56 -7.27 -10.51
C PHE A 88 18.23 -6.94 -9.05
N GLU A 89 17.04 -6.40 -8.83
CA GLU A 89 16.47 -6.12 -7.52
C GLU A 89 15.03 -6.61 -7.47
N ILE A 90 14.55 -7.05 -6.31
CA ILE A 90 13.16 -7.41 -6.11
C ILE A 90 12.61 -6.56 -4.98
N HIS A 91 11.51 -5.88 -5.29
CA HIS A 91 10.82 -4.99 -4.36
C HIS A 91 9.51 -5.64 -3.96
N CYS A 92 9.41 -5.95 -2.67
CA CYS A 92 8.25 -6.59 -2.07
C CYS A 92 7.45 -5.52 -1.32
N PHE A 93 6.27 -5.17 -1.81
CA PHE A 93 5.38 -4.21 -1.15
C PHE A 93 4.31 -4.96 -0.37
N SER A 94 4.04 -4.53 0.86
CA SER A 94 3.03 -5.12 1.72
C SER A 94 2.08 -4.06 2.27
N ASP A 95 0.80 -4.39 2.30
CA ASP A 95 -0.28 -3.51 2.76
C ASP A 95 -1.38 -4.33 3.45
N ALA A 96 -2.10 -3.69 4.36
CA ALA A 96 -3.19 -4.27 5.10
C ALA A 96 -4.35 -3.31 5.34
N SER A 97 -5.55 -3.86 5.28
CA SER A 97 -6.80 -3.23 5.69
C SER A 97 -7.53 -4.12 6.70
N LYS A 98 -8.62 -3.60 7.28
CA LYS A 98 -9.50 -4.40 8.16
C LYS A 98 -10.19 -5.56 7.42
N SER A 99 -10.25 -5.52 6.08
CA SER A 99 -10.94 -6.53 5.28
C SER A 99 -9.98 -7.59 4.73
N ALA A 100 -8.77 -7.20 4.36
CA ALA A 100 -7.77 -8.07 3.74
C ALA A 100 -6.36 -7.48 3.88
N TYR A 101 -5.35 -8.33 3.76
CA TYR A 101 -3.95 -7.93 3.71
C TYR A 101 -3.24 -8.70 2.59
N GLY A 102 -2.18 -8.13 2.06
CA GLY A 102 -1.50 -8.72 0.91
C GLY A 102 -0.11 -8.18 0.68
N THR A 103 0.54 -8.77 -0.31
CA THR A 103 1.86 -8.35 -0.77
C THR A 103 1.99 -8.57 -2.27
N ILE A 104 2.82 -7.77 -2.91
CA ILE A 104 3.15 -7.82 -4.33
C ILE A 104 4.67 -7.71 -4.51
N LEU A 105 5.21 -8.50 -5.43
CA LEU A 105 6.64 -8.55 -5.74
C LEU A 105 6.86 -8.08 -7.16
N TYR A 106 7.76 -7.12 -7.31
CA TYR A 106 8.23 -6.63 -8.60
C TYR A 106 9.71 -6.92 -8.76
N LEU A 107 10.10 -7.38 -9.95
CA LEU A 107 11.48 -7.37 -10.41
C LEU A 107 11.78 -5.97 -10.92
N GLN A 108 12.87 -5.38 -10.46
CA GLN A 108 13.50 -4.21 -11.06
C GLN A 108 14.83 -4.64 -11.65
N PHE A 109 15.18 -4.10 -12.80
CA PHE A 109 16.50 -4.28 -13.37
C PHE A 109 16.99 -3.01 -14.06
N VAL A 110 18.31 -2.87 -14.11
CA VAL A 110 18.98 -1.68 -14.65
C VAL A 110 19.80 -2.07 -15.87
N THR A 111 19.49 -1.47 -17.02
CA THR A 111 20.24 -1.68 -18.26
C THR A 111 21.61 -1.00 -18.20
N CYS A 112 22.52 -1.35 -19.11
CA CYS A 112 23.82 -0.68 -19.23
C CYS A 112 23.71 0.83 -19.52
N ASN A 113 22.58 1.29 -20.06
CA ASN A 113 22.28 2.70 -20.29
C ASN A 113 21.70 3.43 -19.06
N ASN A 114 21.68 2.78 -17.89
CA ASN A 114 21.05 3.26 -16.66
C ASN A 114 19.53 3.43 -16.75
N GLU A 115 18.86 2.73 -17.66
CA GLU A 115 17.39 2.71 -17.70
C GLU A 115 16.89 1.71 -16.67
N ILE A 116 15.89 2.13 -15.88
CA ILE A 116 15.28 1.31 -14.83
C ILE A 116 13.96 0.78 -15.36
N GLU A 117 13.85 -0.53 -15.42
CA GLU A 117 12.62 -1.20 -15.81
C GLU A 117 12.09 -2.08 -14.67
N THR A 118 10.78 -2.32 -14.69
CA THR A 118 10.11 -3.10 -13.66
C THR A 118 9.09 -4.06 -14.25
N SER A 119 9.06 -5.27 -13.71
CA SER A 119 8.15 -6.34 -14.12
C SER A 119 7.47 -6.98 -12.92
N PHE A 120 6.18 -7.27 -13.04
CA PHE A 120 5.43 -7.99 -12.01
C PHE A 120 5.93 -9.43 -11.91
N ILE A 121 6.21 -9.92 -10.70
CA ILE A 121 6.56 -11.34 -10.47
C ILE A 121 5.33 -12.11 -10.02
N CYS A 122 4.83 -11.77 -8.83
CA CYS A 122 3.68 -12.42 -8.22
C CYS A 122 3.09 -11.56 -7.10
N SER A 123 1.87 -11.88 -6.68
CA SER A 123 1.22 -11.30 -5.52
C SER A 123 0.53 -12.37 -4.68
N LYS A 124 0.24 -12.03 -3.42
CA LYS A 124 -0.53 -12.90 -2.54
C LYS A 124 -1.37 -12.07 -1.58
N GLY A 125 -2.67 -12.30 -1.60
CA GLY A 125 -3.65 -11.68 -0.70
C GLY A 125 -4.34 -12.71 0.19
N ARG A 126 -4.70 -12.29 1.40
CA ARG A 126 -5.49 -13.07 2.36
C ARG A 126 -6.59 -12.19 2.96
N VAL A 127 -7.76 -12.79 3.18
CA VAL A 127 -8.84 -12.10 3.90
C VAL A 127 -8.44 -11.94 5.35
N ALA A 128 -8.77 -10.79 5.95
CA ALA A 128 -8.49 -10.54 7.34
C ALA A 128 -9.24 -11.57 8.22
N PRO A 129 -8.65 -12.02 9.34
CA PRO A 129 -9.33 -12.95 10.24
C PRO A 129 -10.60 -12.33 10.83
N LEU A 130 -11.65 -13.14 11.02
CA LEU A 130 -12.88 -12.72 11.69
C LEU A 130 -12.63 -12.26 13.14
N LYS A 131 -11.67 -12.90 13.81
CA LYS A 131 -11.20 -12.41 15.12
C LYS A 131 -10.46 -11.10 14.88
N SER A 132 -11.07 -10.01 15.30
CA SER A 132 -10.58 -8.65 15.06
C SER A 132 -9.14 -8.50 15.54
N LEU A 133 -8.28 -8.14 14.60
CA LEU A 133 -6.91 -7.71 14.87
C LEU A 133 -6.84 -6.20 14.72
N THR A 134 -5.95 -5.59 15.48
CA THR A 134 -5.63 -4.17 15.29
C THR A 134 -4.97 -3.98 13.92
N LEU A 135 -5.17 -2.83 13.30
CA LEU A 135 -4.56 -2.53 11.99
C LEU A 135 -3.02 -2.76 11.98
N PRO A 136 -2.25 -2.32 13.00
CA PRO A 136 -0.81 -2.62 13.05
C PRO A 136 -0.45 -4.11 13.05
N ARG A 137 -1.31 -4.97 13.61
CA ARG A 137 -1.08 -6.42 13.60
C ARG A 137 -1.37 -7.02 12.23
N LEU A 138 -2.32 -6.45 11.50
CA LEU A 138 -2.60 -6.84 10.12
C LEU A 138 -1.48 -6.39 9.20
N GLU A 139 -0.99 -5.15 9.35
CA GLU A 139 0.17 -4.62 8.62
C GLU A 139 1.42 -5.49 8.86
N LEU A 140 1.73 -5.82 10.12
CA LEU A 140 2.82 -6.76 10.45
C LEU A 140 2.60 -8.16 9.82
N THR A 141 1.35 -8.61 9.73
CA THR A 141 1.03 -9.90 9.10
C THR A 141 1.18 -9.83 7.58
N ALA A 142 0.92 -8.68 6.95
CA ALA A 142 1.21 -8.43 5.54
C ALA A 142 2.72 -8.46 5.28
N ALA A 143 3.50 -7.80 6.15
CA ALA A 143 4.96 -7.85 6.10
C ALA A 143 5.48 -9.30 6.21
N LEU A 144 4.98 -10.08 7.17
CA LEU A 144 5.33 -11.50 7.27
C LEU A 144 4.95 -12.30 6.01
N LEU A 145 3.80 -12.00 5.40
CA LEU A 145 3.40 -12.62 4.14
C LEU A 145 4.39 -12.28 3.02
N SER A 146 4.90 -11.05 3.00
CA SER A 146 5.94 -10.58 2.08
C SER A 146 7.24 -11.36 2.23
N ALA A 147 7.78 -11.47 3.45
CA ALA A 147 9.01 -12.22 3.74
C ALA A 147 8.90 -13.69 3.29
N ARG A 148 7.76 -14.34 3.59
CA ARG A 148 7.52 -15.72 3.19
C ARG A 148 7.44 -15.88 1.68
N LEU A 149 6.72 -15.00 0.98
CA LEU A 149 6.58 -15.07 -0.47
C LEU A 149 7.92 -14.80 -1.16
N ALA A 150 8.67 -13.80 -0.71
CA ALA A 150 9.99 -13.49 -1.23
C ALA A 150 10.97 -14.67 -1.05
N LYS A 151 10.94 -15.35 0.11
CA LYS A 151 11.75 -16.55 0.31
C LYS A 151 11.41 -17.66 -0.69
N GLN A 152 10.12 -17.87 -0.99
CA GLN A 152 9.68 -18.83 -2.00
C GLN A 152 10.16 -18.43 -3.40
N VAL A 153 9.97 -17.16 -3.78
CA VAL A 153 10.41 -16.64 -5.08
C VAL A 153 11.92 -16.75 -5.24
N SER A 154 12.70 -16.35 -4.23
CA SER A 154 14.15 -16.44 -4.22
C SER A 154 14.65 -17.86 -4.47
N SER A 155 13.97 -18.89 -3.94
CA SER A 155 14.34 -20.28 -4.20
C SER A 155 14.07 -20.76 -5.64
N CYS A 156 13.24 -20.03 -6.39
CA CYS A 156 12.89 -20.35 -7.78
C CYS A 156 13.69 -19.54 -8.81
N LEU A 157 14.34 -18.45 -8.39
CA LEU A 157 15.12 -17.61 -9.29
C LEU A 157 16.43 -18.30 -9.68
N LYS A 158 16.82 -18.13 -10.95
CA LYS A 158 18.06 -18.67 -11.51
C LYS A 158 19.19 -17.63 -11.58
N PHE A 159 18.97 -16.46 -10.99
CA PHE A 159 19.89 -15.34 -10.96
C PHE A 159 19.85 -14.67 -9.60
N ASP A 160 20.94 -14.01 -9.24
CA ASP A 160 21.03 -13.27 -8.00
C ASP A 160 20.29 -11.93 -8.12
N ALA A 161 19.45 -11.64 -7.13
CA ALA A 161 18.72 -10.39 -7.05
C ALA A 161 18.73 -9.87 -5.61
N ASN A 162 18.96 -8.57 -5.45
CA ASN A 162 18.88 -7.93 -4.14
C ASN A 162 17.42 -7.82 -3.70
N MET A 163 17.11 -8.20 -2.46
CA MET A 163 15.74 -8.12 -1.92
C MET A 163 15.54 -6.85 -1.11
N TYR A 164 14.44 -6.15 -1.38
CA TYR A 164 13.97 -5.03 -0.58
C TYR A 164 12.51 -5.21 -0.22
N TYR A 165 12.16 -4.86 1.02
CA TYR A 165 10.82 -5.01 1.57
C TYR A 165 10.27 -3.66 1.97
N TRP A 166 9.00 -3.42 1.69
CA TRP A 166 8.36 -2.13 1.85
C TRP A 166 7.04 -2.26 2.61
N THR A 167 6.87 -1.44 3.63
CA THR A 167 5.62 -1.27 4.38
C THR A 167 5.32 0.22 4.54
N ASP A 168 4.06 0.59 4.47
CA ASP A 168 3.54 1.94 4.75
C ASP A 168 3.15 2.12 6.24
N SER A 169 3.47 1.14 7.08
CA SER A 169 3.29 1.16 8.53
C SER A 169 4.59 1.43 9.25
N LEU A 170 4.74 2.63 9.83
CA LEU A 170 5.89 2.94 10.70
C LEU A 170 5.97 1.99 11.90
N ILE A 171 4.81 1.57 12.44
CA ILE A 171 4.77 0.66 13.58
C ILE A 171 5.36 -0.70 13.18
N SER A 172 4.93 -1.24 12.03
CA SER A 172 5.46 -2.51 11.52
C SER A 172 6.95 -2.39 11.19
N TYR A 173 7.35 -1.30 10.53
CA TYR A 173 8.75 -1.01 10.23
C TYR A 173 9.64 -1.02 11.49
N TYR A 174 9.25 -0.30 12.54
CA TYR A 174 10.01 -0.26 13.79
C TYR A 174 9.98 -1.59 14.55
N TRP A 175 8.86 -2.32 14.52
CA TRP A 175 8.81 -3.67 15.10
C TRP A 175 9.76 -4.63 14.41
N ILE A 176 9.84 -4.60 13.08
CA ILE A 176 10.71 -5.49 12.30
C ILE A 176 12.19 -5.21 12.58
N ARG A 177 12.56 -3.94 12.75
CA ARG A 177 13.93 -3.53 13.07
C ARG A 177 14.29 -3.60 14.56
N GLY A 178 13.30 -3.68 15.43
CA GLY A 178 13.52 -3.78 16.88
C GLY A 178 13.89 -5.18 17.34
N ASP A 179 14.27 -5.28 18.61
CA ASP A 179 14.47 -6.57 19.27
C ASP A 179 13.11 -7.25 19.52
N SER A 180 12.93 -8.39 18.84
CA SER A 180 11.71 -9.20 18.93
C SER A 180 11.41 -9.69 20.34
N SER A 181 12.43 -9.87 21.18
CA SER A 181 12.31 -10.42 22.54
C SER A 181 11.47 -9.52 23.47
N ALA A 182 11.49 -8.21 23.21
CA ALA A 182 10.80 -7.19 23.99
C ALA A 182 9.29 -7.11 23.69
N PHE A 183 8.80 -7.78 22.65
CA PHE A 183 7.41 -7.67 22.23
C PHE A 183 6.49 -8.73 22.85
N LYS A 184 5.20 -8.41 22.93
CA LYS A 184 4.16 -9.37 23.31
C LYS A 184 4.12 -10.55 22.32
N PRO A 185 3.69 -11.76 22.74
CA PRO A 185 3.84 -13.00 21.97
C PRO A 185 3.39 -12.93 20.50
N TYR A 186 2.27 -12.28 20.20
CA TYR A 186 1.78 -12.16 18.82
C TYR A 186 2.76 -11.43 17.89
N VAL A 187 3.31 -10.30 18.35
CA VAL A 187 4.23 -9.46 17.59
C VAL A 187 5.61 -10.13 17.58
N LYS A 188 6.10 -10.58 18.74
CA LYS A 188 7.36 -11.30 18.88
C LYS A 188 7.49 -12.44 17.89
N ASN A 189 6.55 -13.37 17.86
CA ASN A 189 6.65 -14.56 17.01
C ASN A 189 6.69 -14.21 15.51
N ARG A 190 5.98 -13.15 15.08
CA ARG A 190 5.98 -12.72 13.68
C ARG A 190 7.26 -11.98 13.31
N VAL A 191 7.74 -11.10 14.19
CA VAL A 191 9.00 -10.38 13.99
C VAL A 191 10.16 -11.38 13.95
N GLN A 192 10.22 -12.36 14.86
CA GLN A 192 11.23 -13.43 14.84
C GLN A 192 11.22 -14.18 13.52
N GLU A 193 10.04 -14.52 13.00
CA GLU A 193 9.95 -15.20 11.72
C GLU A 193 10.40 -14.30 10.56
N ILE A 194 9.98 -13.02 10.52
CA ILE A 194 10.45 -12.05 9.52
C ILE A 194 11.98 -11.94 9.54
N GLN A 195 12.57 -11.80 10.72
CA GLN A 195 14.02 -11.69 10.93
C GLN A 195 14.77 -12.97 10.55
N SER A 196 14.12 -14.13 10.64
CA SER A 196 14.69 -15.41 10.16
C SER A 196 14.63 -15.57 8.64
N LEU A 197 13.72 -14.86 7.97
CA LEU A 197 13.47 -14.95 6.52
C LEU A 197 14.14 -13.83 5.72
N SER A 198 14.46 -12.71 6.37
CA SER A 198 14.98 -11.49 5.77
C SER A 198 15.80 -10.68 6.76
N ASP A 199 16.77 -9.92 6.28
CA ASP A 199 17.55 -9.02 7.12
C ASP A 199 16.74 -7.73 7.41
N PRO A 200 16.59 -7.31 8.68
CA PRO A 200 15.96 -6.03 9.04
C PRO A 200 16.46 -4.80 8.27
N ILE A 201 17.70 -4.81 7.80
CA ILE A 201 18.26 -3.68 7.03
C ILE A 201 17.59 -3.54 5.66
N GLN A 202 17.11 -4.64 5.08
CA GLN A 202 16.41 -4.70 3.79
C GLN A 202 14.97 -4.14 3.86
N TRP A 203 14.46 -3.88 5.07
CA TRP A 203 13.14 -3.31 5.28
C TRP A 203 13.20 -1.79 5.23
N GLY A 204 12.37 -1.22 4.35
CA GLY A 204 12.16 0.20 4.17
C GLY A 204 10.71 0.62 4.48
N TYR A 205 10.57 1.87 4.89
CA TYR A 205 9.26 2.51 5.04
C TYR A 205 8.88 3.20 3.72
N CYS A 206 7.77 2.80 3.13
CA CYS A 206 7.25 3.41 1.90
C CYS A 206 6.20 4.46 2.23
N ARG A 207 6.53 5.74 1.98
CA ARG A 207 5.60 6.88 2.14
C ARG A 207 4.63 6.98 0.96
N ALA A 208 3.92 5.91 0.61
CA ALA A 208 3.01 5.90 -0.53
C ALA A 208 1.97 7.03 -0.48
N THR A 209 1.57 7.49 0.73
CA THR A 209 0.66 8.62 0.92
C THR A 209 1.22 9.97 0.43
N LEU A 210 2.54 10.18 0.39
CA LEU A 210 3.11 11.45 -0.08
C LEU A 210 3.31 11.48 -1.60
N LEU A 211 3.74 10.36 -2.21
CA LEU A 211 4.07 10.31 -3.63
C LEU A 211 2.83 10.27 -4.54
N ILE A 212 1.74 9.65 -4.08
CA ILE A 212 0.47 9.60 -4.85
C ILE A 212 -0.27 10.95 -4.78
N SER A 213 0.02 11.79 -3.78
CA SER A 213 -0.68 13.06 -3.57
C SER A 213 0.05 14.31 -4.08
N PHE A 214 1.32 14.21 -4.50
CA PHE A 214 2.09 15.36 -5.02
C PHE A 214 2.98 14.95 -6.21
N PRO A 215 2.52 15.11 -7.46
CA PRO A 215 3.40 15.03 -8.63
C PRO A 215 4.61 15.97 -8.54
N GLU A 216 4.52 17.03 -7.73
CA GLU A 216 5.59 17.96 -7.42
C GLU A 216 6.77 17.33 -6.68
N ILE A 217 6.56 16.31 -5.83
CA ILE A 217 7.65 15.59 -5.15
C ILE A 217 8.49 14.81 -6.18
N LEU A 218 7.85 14.26 -7.22
CA LEU A 218 8.54 13.58 -8.31
C LEU A 218 9.39 14.57 -9.13
N ALA A 219 8.84 15.75 -9.44
CA ALA A 219 9.57 16.81 -10.13
C ALA A 219 10.82 17.25 -9.34
N PHE A 220 10.70 17.47 -8.01
CA PHE A 220 11.86 17.83 -7.18
C PHE A 220 12.92 16.72 -7.12
N LYS A 221 12.52 15.45 -7.08
CA LYS A 221 13.48 14.33 -7.10
C LYS A 221 14.23 14.22 -8.43
N GLN A 222 13.61 14.65 -9.53
CA GLN A 222 14.20 14.65 -10.87
C GLN A 222 14.92 15.98 -11.20
N ASN A 223 15.08 16.88 -10.23
CA ASN A 223 15.61 18.24 -10.42
C ASN A 223 14.83 19.06 -11.48
N GLU A 224 13.57 18.71 -11.72
CA GLU A 224 12.70 19.42 -12.64
C GLU A 224 12.03 20.62 -11.96
N ARG A 225 11.78 21.68 -12.73
CA ARG A 225 11.04 22.84 -12.24
C ARG A 225 9.54 22.51 -12.13
N LEU A 226 8.91 22.94 -11.04
CA LEU A 226 7.46 22.85 -10.90
C LEU A 226 6.73 23.55 -12.06
N ARG A 227 5.71 22.86 -12.59
CA ARG A 227 4.82 23.39 -13.63
C ARG A 227 4.19 24.70 -13.15
N SER A 228 3.98 25.65 -14.05
CA SER A 228 3.32 26.92 -13.73
C SER A 228 1.90 26.75 -13.20
N SER A 229 1.25 25.63 -13.52
CA SER A 229 -0.08 25.25 -13.04
C SER A 229 -0.10 24.63 -11.63
N SER A 230 1.05 24.35 -11.02
CA SER A 230 1.10 23.75 -9.68
C SER A 230 0.75 24.79 -8.62
N GLU A 231 -0.31 24.53 -7.87
CA GLU A 231 -0.84 25.42 -6.83
C GLU A 231 0.20 25.73 -5.74
N ILE A 232 1.07 24.77 -5.41
CA ILE A 232 2.11 24.94 -4.39
C ILE A 232 3.33 25.73 -4.87
N LYS A 233 3.46 26.06 -6.16
CA LYS A 233 4.63 26.78 -6.70
C LYS A 233 4.79 28.17 -6.10
N SER A 234 3.68 28.83 -5.78
CA SER A 234 3.63 30.14 -5.13
C SER A 234 4.19 30.12 -3.70
N LEU A 235 4.19 28.95 -3.08
CA LEU A 235 4.63 28.76 -1.70
C LEU A 235 6.14 28.49 -1.58
N VAL A 236 6.88 28.55 -2.69
CA VAL A 236 8.33 28.30 -2.78
C VAL A 236 8.73 27.02 -2.01
N PRO A 237 8.20 25.85 -2.44
CA PRO A 237 8.42 24.61 -1.74
C PRO A 237 9.80 24.06 -2.05
N TYR A 238 10.38 23.33 -1.11
CA TYR A 238 11.61 22.57 -1.32
C TYR A 238 11.51 21.19 -0.64
N LEU A 239 12.37 20.27 -1.07
CA LEU A 239 12.45 18.94 -0.50
C LEU A 239 13.55 18.89 0.57
N ASP A 240 13.21 18.47 1.79
CA ASP A 240 14.20 18.30 2.85
C ASP A 240 14.99 16.98 2.72
N GLU A 241 16.01 16.81 3.57
CA GLU A 241 16.85 15.59 3.62
C GLU A 241 16.03 14.31 3.87
N ASN A 242 14.86 14.45 4.49
CA ASN A 242 13.94 13.36 4.77
C ASN A 242 12.89 13.16 3.66
N SER A 243 13.06 13.77 2.48
CA SER A 243 12.10 13.76 1.38
C SER A 243 10.69 14.26 1.77
N LEU A 244 10.61 15.22 2.68
CA LEU A 244 9.38 15.95 3.00
C LEU A 244 9.34 17.26 2.21
N LEU A 245 8.18 17.54 1.64
CA LEU A 245 7.92 18.81 0.98
C LEU A 245 7.68 19.87 2.07
N ARG A 246 8.52 20.91 2.11
CA ARG A 246 8.47 21.98 3.11
C ARG A 246 8.43 23.34 2.45
N LEU A 247 7.92 24.31 3.21
CA LEU A 247 8.00 25.71 2.82
C LEU A 247 9.36 26.30 3.18
N THR A 248 9.92 27.07 2.26
CA THR A 248 11.00 28.00 2.63
C THR A 248 10.39 29.11 3.49
N GLY A 249 10.91 29.27 4.71
CA GLY A 249 10.28 30.07 5.77
C GLY A 249 10.37 31.58 5.55
N TRP A 250 9.33 32.31 5.97
CA TRP A 250 9.27 33.78 5.99
C TRP A 250 9.87 34.40 7.27
N LEU A 251 10.28 33.55 8.23
CA LEU A 251 10.73 33.92 9.59
C LEU A 251 12.15 33.41 9.88
N LEU A 252 13.09 33.68 8.96
CA LEU A 252 14.47 33.23 9.05
C LEU A 252 15.20 33.78 10.30
N GLU A 253 14.75 34.92 10.84
CA GLU A 253 15.40 35.67 11.93
C GLU A 253 14.84 35.39 13.34
N GLN A 254 13.89 34.47 13.51
CA GLN A 254 13.30 34.15 14.82
C GLN A 254 13.98 32.95 15.50
N ASP A 255 14.01 32.90 16.83
CA ASP A 255 14.47 31.74 17.62
C ASP A 255 13.43 30.61 17.68
N LEU A 256 13.01 30.14 16.51
CA LEU A 256 12.09 29.00 16.35
C LEU A 256 12.84 27.71 16.00
N CYS A 257 12.27 26.56 16.34
CA CYS A 257 12.86 25.28 15.96
C CYS A 257 12.74 25.04 14.45
N PHE A 258 13.57 24.14 13.90
CA PHE A 258 13.63 23.90 12.45
C PHE A 258 12.26 23.57 11.83
N GLY A 259 11.43 22.77 12.52
CA GLY A 259 10.11 22.40 12.03
C GLY A 259 9.10 23.56 12.01
N GLU A 260 9.30 24.58 12.84
CA GLU A 260 8.49 25.80 12.87
C GLU A 260 8.94 26.80 11.80
N LYS A 261 10.25 26.86 11.51
CA LYS A 261 10.82 27.67 10.43
C LYS A 261 10.48 27.12 9.04
N HIS A 262 10.44 25.79 8.92
CA HIS A 262 10.24 25.08 7.67
C HIS A 262 9.06 24.11 7.79
N PRO A 263 7.81 24.63 7.81
CA PRO A 263 6.64 23.78 8.00
C PRO A 263 6.47 22.79 6.85
N VAL A 264 5.98 21.59 7.20
CA VAL A 264 5.68 20.53 6.24
C VAL A 264 4.40 20.87 5.48
N ILE A 265 4.45 20.72 4.17
CA ILE A 265 3.27 20.85 3.30
C ILE A 265 2.50 19.53 3.35
N LEU A 266 1.24 19.59 3.80
CA LEU A 266 0.36 18.43 3.84
C LEU A 266 -0.67 18.50 2.71
N PRO A 267 -1.03 17.35 2.11
CA PRO A 267 -2.00 17.35 1.01
C PRO A 267 -3.40 17.71 1.51
N ARG A 268 -3.98 18.77 0.94
CA ARG A 268 -5.28 19.32 1.34
C ARG A 268 -6.42 18.31 1.20
N ARG A 269 -6.45 17.55 0.10
CA ARG A 269 -7.50 16.57 -0.23
C ARG A 269 -7.14 15.14 0.18
N CYS A 270 -6.48 14.96 1.32
CA CYS A 270 -6.11 13.65 1.83
C CYS A 270 -6.78 13.38 3.19
N LYS A 271 -7.41 12.20 3.32
CA LYS A 271 -8.03 11.77 4.58
C LYS A 271 -7.02 11.67 5.72
N PHE A 272 -5.76 11.37 5.40
CA PHE A 272 -4.67 11.35 6.38
C PHE A 272 -4.42 12.74 6.97
N THR A 273 -4.35 13.79 6.14
CA THR A 273 -4.19 15.18 6.59
C THR A 273 -5.34 15.61 7.49
N GLU A 274 -6.57 15.30 7.09
CA GLU A 274 -7.76 15.59 7.89
C GLU A 274 -7.68 14.93 9.28
N LEU A 275 -7.34 13.64 9.33
CA LEU A 275 -7.20 12.89 10.59
C LEU A 275 -6.02 13.40 11.45
N LEU A 276 -4.92 13.82 10.82
CA LEU A 276 -3.76 14.35 11.51
C LEU A 276 -4.08 15.72 12.13
N VAL A 277 -4.79 16.58 11.40
CA VAL A 277 -5.28 17.87 11.90
C VAL A 277 -6.27 17.68 13.05
N ILE A 278 -7.24 16.75 12.91
CA ILE A 278 -8.19 16.43 13.99
C ILE A 278 -7.45 15.94 15.24
N ARG A 279 -6.48 15.04 15.08
CA ARG A 279 -5.68 14.50 16.19
C ARG A 279 -4.87 15.59 16.91
N GLU A 280 -4.19 16.47 16.18
CA GLU A 280 -3.40 17.52 16.81
C GLU A 280 -4.29 18.59 17.44
N ARG A 281 -5.47 18.88 16.87
CA ARG A 281 -6.51 19.71 17.49
C ARG A 281 -6.98 19.12 18.84
N ASP A 282 -7.25 17.82 18.90
CA ASP A 282 -7.66 17.15 20.14
C ASP A 282 -6.55 17.11 21.18
N ARG A 283 -5.29 17.03 20.74
CA ARG A 283 -4.10 16.97 21.61
C ARG A 283 -3.73 18.32 22.21
N ILE A 284 -3.79 19.39 21.43
CA ILE A 284 -3.37 20.74 21.85
C ILE A 284 -4.51 21.48 22.57
N GLY A 285 -5.75 21.00 22.44
CA GLY A 285 -6.93 21.71 22.90
C GLY A 285 -7.20 22.92 22.01
N HIS A 286 -8.42 23.47 22.07
CA HIS A 286 -8.85 24.60 21.25
C HIS A 286 -8.04 25.89 21.51
N CYS A 287 -6.84 25.99 20.93
CA CYS A 287 -6.15 27.25 20.75
C CYS A 287 -6.65 27.90 19.45
N GLY A 288 -7.73 28.68 19.58
CA GLY A 288 -8.29 29.51 18.52
C GLY A 288 -9.77 29.22 18.26
N ASN A 289 -10.62 30.21 18.51
CA ASN A 289 -12.02 30.21 18.08
C ASN A 289 -12.06 30.09 16.55
N PHE A 290 -12.33 28.89 16.05
CA PHE A 290 -12.64 28.67 14.64
C PHE A 290 -14.15 28.60 14.50
N ASP A 291 -14.75 29.74 14.17
CA ASP A 291 -16.15 29.84 13.77
C ASP A 291 -16.30 29.21 12.38
N PRO A 292 -17.19 28.22 12.15
CA PRO A 292 -17.27 27.48 10.88
C PRO A 292 -17.70 28.34 9.67
N THR A 293 -18.01 29.61 9.88
CA THR A 293 -18.59 30.53 8.89
C THR A 293 -17.75 31.78 8.60
N SER A 294 -16.49 31.87 9.07
CA SER A 294 -15.61 32.99 8.70
C SER A 294 -14.25 32.51 8.17
N GLU A 295 -13.91 32.99 6.98
CA GLU A 295 -12.77 32.60 6.15
C GLU A 295 -11.39 32.89 6.77
N LYS A 296 -10.45 31.94 6.62
CA LYS A 296 -9.16 32.07 5.90
C LYS A 296 -8.26 30.87 6.22
N ILE A 297 -8.63 29.71 5.70
CA ILE A 297 -7.66 28.66 5.36
C ILE A 297 -7.15 29.07 3.98
N LEU A 298 -5.83 29.23 3.81
CA LEU A 298 -5.26 29.55 2.51
C LEU A 298 -5.73 28.51 1.48
N ASP A 299 -6.59 28.97 0.58
CA ASP A 299 -7.11 28.19 -0.53
C ASP A 299 -5.99 27.97 -1.55
N THR A 300 -5.48 26.75 -1.54
CA THR A 300 -4.90 26.00 -2.67
C THR A 300 -5.18 24.53 -2.38
#